data_AF-A0A354BQY8-F1
#
_entry.id   AF-A0A354BQY8-F1
#
_cell.length_a   1.000
_cell.length_b   1.000
_cell.length_c   1.000
_cell.angle_alpha   90.00
_cell.angle_beta   90.00
_cell.angle_gamma   90.00
#
_symmetry.space_group_name_H-M   'P 1'
#
loop_
_entity.id
_entity.type
_entity.pdbx_description
1 polymer ?
#
loop_
_entity_poly.entity_id
_entity_poly.type
_entity_poly.pdbx_seq_one_letter_code
_entity_poly.pdbx_strand_id
1 'polypeptide(L)' 'MNLSTTIAGVTFPSCFMNAAGALCVTREELEALGRSAAGAIVTKSMT' A
#
# COMPACT_ATOMS: atom_id res chain seq x y z
N MET A 1 0.65 12.10 17.00
CA MET A 1 1.51 12.44 15.84
C MET A 1 0.73 12.11 14.58
N ASN A 2 0.67 13.01 13.59
CA ASN A 2 -0.04 12.77 12.33
C ASN A 2 0.97 12.36 11.25
N LEU A 3 0.75 11.20 10.60
CA LEU A 3 1.58 10.67 9.52
C LEU A 3 0.95 10.83 8.13
N SER A 4 -0.23 11.46 8.04
CA SER A 4 -0.96 11.63 6.79
C SER A 4 -0.16 12.43 5.77
N THR A 5 -0.32 12.11 4.49
CA THR A 5 0.40 12.77 3.40
C THR A 5 -0.47 12.83 2.16
N THR A 6 -0.38 13.94 1.41
CA THR A 6 -1.09 14.09 0.12
C THR A 6 -0.09 14.01 -1.03
N ILE A 7 -0.31 13.07 -1.95
CA ILE A 7 0.51 12.86 -3.15
C ILE A 7 -0.43 12.91 -4.36
N ALA A 8 -0.10 13.72 -5.37
CA ALA A 8 -0.90 13.89 -6.58
C ALA A 8 -2.41 14.18 -6.30
N GLY A 9 -2.71 14.90 -5.21
CA GLY A 9 -4.09 15.22 -4.80
C GLY A 9 -4.83 14.13 -4.02
N VAL A 10 -4.21 12.96 -3.79
CA VAL A 10 -4.77 11.88 -2.98
C VAL A 10 -4.17 11.92 -1.58
N THR A 11 -5.02 11.91 -0.55
CA THR A 11 -4.59 11.87 0.85
C THR A 11 -4.51 10.43 1.36
N PHE A 12 -3.33 10.07 1.86
CA PHE A 12 -3.04 8.79 2.48
C PHE A 12 -2.89 8.96 3.99
N PRO A 13 -3.29 7.96 4.81
CA PRO A 13 -3.12 8.01 6.27
C PRO A 13 -1.65 7.90 6.69
N SER A 14 -0.79 7.29 5.85
CA SER A 14 0.66 7.29 5.98
C SER A 14 1.32 7.18 4.60
N CYS A 15 2.60 7.53 4.48
CA CYS A 15 3.38 7.34 3.25
C CYS A 15 4.02 5.95 3.11
N PHE A 16 3.78 5.05 4.07
CA PHE A 16 4.32 3.69 4.03
C PHE A 16 3.42 2.76 3.21
N MET A 17 4.05 2.02 2.30
CA MET A 17 3.40 1.05 1.43
C MET A 17 4.40 -0.05 1.05
N ASN A 18 3.91 -1.19 0.56
CA ASN A 18 4.78 -2.22 0.02
C ASN A 18 5.39 -1.77 -1.32
N ALA A 19 6.57 -2.30 -1.65
CA ALA A 19 7.14 -2.14 -2.98
C ALA A 19 6.46 -3.10 -3.97
N ALA A 20 6.31 -2.69 -5.24
CA ALA A 20 5.76 -3.54 -6.28
C ALA A 20 6.53 -4.88 -6.35
N GLY A 21 5.80 -5.99 -6.25
CA GLY A 21 6.33 -7.35 -6.24
C GLY A 21 6.85 -7.88 -4.91
N ALA A 22 6.88 -7.09 -3.84
CA ALA A 22 7.07 -7.59 -2.48
C ALA A 22 5.70 -7.75 -1.81
N LEU A 23 5.35 -8.99 -1.44
CA LEU A 23 4.11 -9.34 -0.71
C LEU A 23 2.82 -8.84 -1.38
N CYS A 24 2.69 -8.99 -2.69
CA CYS A 24 1.54 -8.46 -3.44
C CYS A 24 1.22 -9.25 -4.72
N VAL A 25 1.47 -10.55 -4.71
CA VAL A 25 1.20 -11.49 -5.81
C VAL A 25 -0.06 -12.29 -5.56
N THR A 26 -0.22 -12.87 -4.37
CA THR A 26 -1.38 -13.69 -4.04
C THR A 26 -2.52 -12.88 -3.44
N ARG A 27 -3.73 -13.43 -3.47
CA ARG A 27 -4.89 -12.82 -2.82
C ARG A 27 -4.65 -12.63 -1.33
N GLU A 28 -4.10 -13.64 -0.67
CA GLU A 28 -3.86 -13.66 0.77
C GLU A 28 -2.87 -12.56 1.18
N GLU A 29 -1.85 -12.32 0.36
CA GLU A 29 -0.89 -11.23 0.56
C GLU A 29 -1.57 -9.85 0.46
N LEU A 30 -2.39 -9.65 -0.57
CA LEU A 30 -3.13 -8.39 -0.75
C LEU A 30 -4.13 -8.15 0.38
N GLU A 31 -4.84 -9.19 0.81
CA GLU A 31 -5.75 -9.11 1.95
C GLU A 31 -5.01 -8.82 3.26
N ALA A 32 -3.81 -9.39 3.46
CA ALA A 32 -2.97 -9.10 4.62
C ALA A 32 -2.50 -7.63 4.63
N LEU A 33 -2.06 -7.10 3.49
CA LEU A 33 -1.69 -5.69 3.36
C LEU A 33 -2.90 -4.77 3.57
N GLY A 34 -4.08 -5.14 3.06
CA GLY A 34 -5.32 -4.36 3.23
C GLY A 34 -5.81 -4.28 4.68
N ARG A 35 -5.43 -5.24 5.53
CA ARG A 35 -5.67 -5.22 6.97
C ARG A 35 -4.55 -4.56 7.78
N SER A 36 -3.45 -4.17 7.14
CA SER A 36 -2.29 -3.57 7.81
C SER A 36 -2.46 -2.05 8.01
N ALA A 37 -1.47 -1.41 8.65
CA ALA A 37 -1.40 0.04 8.80
C ALA A 37 -0.77 0.77 7.59
N ALA A 38 -0.51 0.06 6.48
CA ALA A 38 -0.01 0.67 5.25
C ALA A 38 -1.02 1.70 4.70
N GLY A 39 -0.52 2.82 4.18
CA GLY A 39 -1.36 3.86 3.60
C GLY A 39 -1.89 3.50 2.21
N ALA A 40 -1.20 2.62 1.50
CA ALA A 40 -1.57 2.13 0.18
C ALA A 40 -0.99 0.74 -0.10
N ILE A 41 -1.48 0.08 -1.15
CA ILE A 41 -0.95 -1.18 -1.67
C ILE A 41 -0.47 -0.95 -3.10
N VAL A 42 0.77 -1.33 -3.38
CA VAL A 42 1.31 -1.37 -4.74
C VAL A 42 1.27 -2.81 -5.21
N THR A 43 0.41 -3.11 -6.20
CA THR A 43 0.26 -4.47 -6.73
C THR A 43 1.49 -4.92 -7.51
N LYS A 44 1.67 -6.24 -7.65
CA LYS A 44 2.72 -6.82 -8.47
C LYS A 44 2.68 -6.25 -9.89
N SER A 45 3.84 -5.86 -10.42
CA SER A 45 3.99 -5.49 -11.84
C SER A 45 3.56 -6.64 -12.74
N MET A 46 2.64 -6.37 -13.64
CA MET A 46 1.99 -7.32 -14.52
C MET A 46 1.96 -6.75 -15.95
N THR A 47 2.05 -7.64 -16.94
CA THR A 47 1.77 -7.34 -18.36
C THR A 47 0.43 -7.93 -18.77
#